data_AF-A0A328B4C3-F1
#
_entry.id   AF-A0A328B4C3-F1
#
_cell.length_a   1.000
_cell.length_b   1.000
_cell.length_c   1.000
_cell.angle_alpha   90.00
_cell.angle_beta   90.00
_cell.angle_gamma   90.00
#
_symmetry.space_group_name_H-M   'P 1'
#
loop_
_entity.id
_entity.type
_entity.pdbx_description
1 polymer ?
#
loop_
_entity_poly.entity_id
_entity_poly.type
_entity_poly.pdbx_seq_one_letter_code
_entity_poly.pdbx_strand_id
1 'polypeptide(L)'
;MVLAAACAPIAGIGAVDLVLAPTEWPYGVGCIALGVIVVGYNFTARLSIDADFVTFSRYGRVVWRAPRSGTQIEDGLAGDMPFIPALILRQGGKKVGFVLKGWFDDNALSELRKAVSPSTNVR
;
A
#
# COMPACT_ATOMS: atom_id res chain seq x y z
N MET A 1 9.49 4.83 13.10
CA MET A 1 10.90 4.73 12.67
C MET A 1 11.42 3.30 12.83
N VAL A 2 10.70 2.30 12.30
CA VAL A 2 10.97 0.87 12.55
C VAL A 2 11.29 0.10 11.26
N LEU A 3 10.90 0.59 10.09
CA LEU A 3 11.22 -0.05 8.80
C LEU A 3 12.71 0.00 8.42
N ALA A 4 13.44 1.06 8.83
CA ALA A 4 14.86 1.17 8.50
C ALA A 4 15.72 0.10 9.20
N ALA A 5 15.30 -0.37 10.38
CA ALA A 5 16.01 -1.40 11.15
C ALA A 5 15.73 -2.83 10.63
N ALA A 6 14.56 -3.07 10.03
CA ALA A 6 14.21 -4.37 9.45
C ALA A 6 14.94 -4.66 8.13
N CYS A 7 15.42 -3.63 7.42
CA CYS A 7 16.13 -3.79 6.15
C CYS A 7 17.66 -3.85 6.28
N ALA A 8 18.24 -3.42 7.42
CA ALA A 8 19.67 -3.47 7.64
C ALA A 8 20.26 -4.90 7.65
N PRO A 9 19.60 -5.94 8.22
CA PRO A 9 20.11 -7.31 8.16
C PRO A 9 20.00 -7.93 6.76
N ILE A 10 18.99 -7.53 5.98
CA ILE A 10 18.77 -8.06 4.62
C ILE A 10 19.85 -7.52 3.66
N ALA A 11 20.25 -6.25 3.83
CA ALA A 11 21.35 -5.66 3.07
C ALA A 11 22.72 -6.23 3.45
N GLY A 12 22.95 -6.58 4.71
CA GLY A 12 24.21 -7.18 5.19
C GLY A 12 24.37 -8.66 4.82
N ILE A 13 23.32 -9.47 5.01
CA ILE A 13 23.36 -10.91 4.71
C ILE A 13 23.34 -11.16 3.20
N GLY A 14 22.55 -10.40 2.43
CA GLY A 14 22.51 -10.53 0.96
C GLY A 14 23.80 -10.10 0.25
N ALA A 15 24.56 -9.16 0.82
CA ALA A 15 25.87 -8.76 0.26
C ALA A 15 26.96 -9.80 0.51
N VAL A 16 26.94 -10.48 1.65
CA VAL A 16 27.89 -11.55 1.99
C VAL A 16 27.61 -12.81 1.16
N ASP A 17 26.35 -13.17 0.96
CA ASP A 17 25.95 -14.31 0.11
C ASP A 17 26.29 -14.06 -1.38
N LEU A 18 26.13 -12.81 -1.84
CA LEU A 18 26.59 -12.42 -3.19
C LEU A 18 28.09 -12.67 -3.37
N VAL A 19 28.94 -12.30 -2.40
CA VAL A 19 30.40 -12.48 -2.55
C VAL A 19 30.81 -13.96 -2.67
N LEU A 20 30.01 -14.88 -2.10
CA LEU A 20 30.29 -16.32 -2.09
C LEU A 20 29.69 -17.08 -3.29
N ALA A 21 28.68 -16.53 -3.98
CA ALA A 21 27.99 -17.18 -5.10
C ALA A 21 27.81 -16.25 -6.33
N PRO A 22 28.86 -16.03 -7.15
CA PRO A 22 28.85 -15.11 -8.29
C PRO A 22 27.82 -15.47 -9.39
N THR A 23 27.40 -16.73 -9.47
CA THR A 23 26.37 -17.20 -10.42
C THR A 23 24.96 -16.71 -10.08
N GLU A 24 24.73 -16.26 -8.84
CA GLU A 24 23.40 -15.82 -8.35
C GLU A 24 23.22 -14.30 -8.36
N TRP A 25 24.28 -13.55 -8.72
CA TRP A 25 24.26 -12.09 -8.82
C TRP A 25 23.12 -11.52 -9.66
N PRO A 26 22.78 -12.08 -10.84
CA PRO A 26 21.69 -11.54 -11.64
C PRO A 26 20.34 -11.59 -10.90
N TYR A 27 20.12 -12.65 -10.12
CA TYR A 27 18.92 -12.80 -9.31
C TYR A 27 18.93 -11.86 -8.11
N GLY A 28 20.04 -11.81 -7.35
CA GLY A 28 20.16 -10.91 -6.20
C GLY A 28 20.03 -9.44 -6.57
N VAL A 29 20.71 -9.00 -7.63
CA VAL A 29 20.59 -7.63 -8.18
C VAL A 29 19.17 -7.37 -8.70
N GLY A 30 18.57 -8.35 -9.39
CA GLY A 30 17.18 -8.26 -9.86
C GLY A 30 16.18 -8.08 -8.72
N CYS A 31 16.33 -8.84 -7.63
CA CYS A 31 15.49 -8.71 -6.44
C CYS A 31 15.68 -7.37 -5.72
N ILE A 32 16.92 -6.88 -5.60
CA ILE A 32 17.20 -5.56 -5.01
C ILE A 32 16.61 -4.45 -5.87
N ALA A 33 16.83 -4.49 -7.19
CA ALA A 33 16.30 -3.50 -8.12
C ALA A 33 14.76 -3.49 -8.11
N LEU A 34 14.13 -4.67 -8.12
CA LEU A 34 12.67 -4.81 -8.01
C LEU A 34 12.18 -4.26 -6.67
N GLY A 35 12.89 -4.55 -5.57
CA GLY A 35 12.59 -4.00 -4.24
C GLY A 35 12.66 -2.47 -4.23
N VAL A 36 13.71 -1.87 -4.78
CA VAL A 36 13.88 -0.41 -4.86
C VAL A 36 12.79 0.23 -5.74
N ILE A 37 12.44 -0.38 -6.87
CA ILE A 37 11.36 0.10 -7.74
C ILE A 37 10.03 0.05 -7.00
N VAL A 38 9.70 -1.08 -6.35
CA VAL A 38 8.44 -1.25 -5.61
C VAL A 38 8.39 -0.28 -4.43
N VAL A 39 9.46 -0.15 -3.65
CA VAL A 39 9.52 0.79 -2.52
C VAL A 39 9.41 2.23 -3.02
N GLY A 40 10.21 2.63 -4.00
CA GLY A 40 10.22 3.99 -4.55
C GLY A 40 8.89 4.37 -5.21
N TYR A 41 8.27 3.45 -5.93
CA TYR A 41 6.96 3.64 -6.54
C TYR A 41 5.86 3.87 -5.50
N ASN A 42 5.96 3.23 -4.35
CA ASN A 42 4.98 3.34 -3.27
C ASN A 42 5.31 4.43 -2.24
N PHE A 43 6.56 4.90 -2.15
CA PHE A 43 6.95 5.96 -1.22
C PHE A 43 6.29 7.31 -1.52
N THR A 44 5.88 7.51 -2.77
CA THR A 44 5.18 8.73 -3.21
C THR A 44 3.66 8.61 -3.13
N ALA A 45 3.15 7.46 -2.67
CA ALA A 45 1.73 7.21 -2.56
C ALA A 45 1.16 7.93 -1.34
N ARG A 46 0.10 8.70 -1.54
CA ARG A 46 -0.60 9.43 -0.48
C ARG A 46 -2.09 9.23 -0.62
N LEU A 47 -2.71 8.75 0.46
CA LEU A 47 -4.14 8.70 0.64
C LEU A 47 -4.57 9.88 1.51
N SER A 48 -5.48 10.70 1.00
CA SER A 48 -6.05 11.84 1.72
C SER A 48 -7.57 11.66 1.80
N ILE A 49 -8.14 11.91 2.98
CA ILE A 49 -9.58 11.89 3.20
C ILE A 49 -9.98 13.28 3.66
N ASP A 50 -10.75 13.96 2.84
CA ASP A 50 -11.32 15.27 3.14
C ASP A 50 -12.80 15.12 3.57
N ALA A 51 -13.51 16.23 3.74
CA ALA A 51 -14.94 16.21 4.08
C ALA A 51 -15.77 15.46 3.02
N ASP A 52 -15.47 15.69 1.74
CA ASP A 52 -16.31 15.22 0.64
C ASP A 52 -15.70 14.05 -0.15
N PHE A 53 -14.39 13.85 -0.10
CA PHE A 53 -13.69 12.91 -0.99
C PHE A 53 -12.60 12.11 -0.30
N VAL A 54 -12.40 10.89 -0.82
CA VAL A 54 -11.21 10.06 -0.60
C VAL A 54 -10.37 10.13 -1.88
N THR A 55 -9.16 10.65 -1.76
CA THR A 55 -8.26 10.87 -2.89
C THR A 55 -6.99 10.06 -2.71
N PHE A 56 -6.61 9.33 -3.75
CA PHE A 56 -5.34 8.66 -3.82
C PHE A 56 -4.45 9.31 -4.87
N SER A 57 -3.22 9.64 -4.46
CA SER A 57 -2.23 10.27 -5.33
C SER A 57 -0.91 9.54 -5.28
N ARG A 58 -0.16 9.61 -6.39
CA ARG A 58 1.22 9.12 -6.52
C ARG A 58 2.03 10.15 -7.29
N TYR A 59 3.27 10.41 -6.87
CA TYR A 59 4.12 11.44 -7.49
C TYR A 59 3.41 12.81 -7.63
N GLY A 60 2.59 13.18 -6.64
CA GLY A 60 1.80 14.42 -6.67
C GLY A 60 0.63 14.44 -7.66
N ARG A 61 0.37 13.34 -8.39
CA ARG A 61 -0.76 13.21 -9.34
C ARG A 61 -1.86 12.38 -8.72
N VAL A 62 -3.11 12.80 -8.91
CA VAL A 62 -4.29 12.01 -8.51
C VAL A 62 -4.38 10.78 -9.40
N VAL A 63 -4.34 9.60 -8.78
CA VAL A 63 -4.53 8.31 -9.45
C VAL A 63 -6.02 7.98 -9.52
N TRP A 64 -6.74 8.17 -8.40
CA TRP A 64 -8.18 8.06 -8.34
C TRP A 64 -8.76 8.94 -7.22
N ARG A 65 -10.03 9.29 -7.36
CA ARG A 65 -10.80 10.09 -6.39
C ARG A 65 -12.22 9.54 -6.32
N ALA A 66 -12.73 9.33 -5.11
CA ALA A 66 -14.08 8.84 -4.85
C ALA A 66 -14.79 9.78 -3.85
N PRO A 67 -16.08 10.08 -4.02
CA PRO A 67 -16.89 10.70 -2.97
C PRO A 67 -16.83 9.90 -1.68
N ARG A 68 -16.63 10.56 -0.55
CA ARG A 68 -16.57 9.89 0.76
C ARG A 68 -17.91 9.27 1.13
N SER A 69 -19.00 9.98 0.86
CA SER A 69 -20.36 9.47 1.07
C SER A 69 -20.61 8.24 0.21
N GLY A 70 -20.98 7.12 0.86
CA GLY A 70 -21.26 5.85 0.20
C GLY A 70 -20.02 5.08 -0.29
N THR A 71 -18.81 5.55 0.02
CA THR A 71 -17.58 4.76 -0.20
C THR A 71 -17.36 3.82 0.98
N GLN A 72 -17.03 2.57 0.67
CA GLN A 72 -16.74 1.52 1.63
C GLN A 72 -15.32 0.98 1.39
N ILE A 73 -14.63 0.65 2.49
CA ILE A 73 -13.35 -0.03 2.45
C ILE A 73 -13.57 -1.48 2.86
N GLU A 74 -13.19 -2.40 1.98
CA GLU A 74 -13.26 -3.84 2.19
C GLU A 74 -11.86 -4.44 2.12
N ASP A 75 -11.60 -5.52 2.84
CA ASP A 75 -10.39 -6.32 2.60
C ASP A 75 -10.55 -7.03 1.24
N GLY A 76 -9.59 -6.84 0.34
CA GLY A 76 -9.59 -7.51 -0.95
C GLY A 76 -9.41 -9.01 -0.79
N LEU A 77 -10.26 -9.79 -1.46
CA LEU A 77 -10.15 -11.24 -1.48
C LEU A 77 -9.22 -11.71 -2.60
N ALA A 78 -8.80 -12.97 -2.53
CA ALA A 78 -8.05 -13.62 -3.62
C ALA A 78 -8.89 -13.54 -4.91
N GLY A 79 -8.41 -12.76 -5.89
CA GLY A 79 -9.13 -12.41 -7.12
C GLY A 79 -9.27 -10.91 -7.38
N ASP A 80 -9.28 -10.08 -6.33
CA ASP A 80 -9.34 -8.60 -6.46
C ASP A 80 -7.96 -7.97 -6.75
N MET A 81 -6.90 -8.75 -6.54
CA MET A 81 -5.50 -8.43 -6.71
C MET A 81 -4.70 -9.70 -6.96
N PRO A 82 -3.68 -9.68 -7.83
CA PRO A 82 -3.02 -10.91 -8.21
C PRO A 82 -1.98 -11.41 -7.19
N PHE A 83 -1.43 -10.58 -6.29
CA PHE A 83 -0.32 -11.05 -5.43
C PHE A 83 -0.16 -10.42 -4.03
N ILE A 84 -0.85 -9.32 -3.68
CA ILE A 84 -0.55 -8.56 -2.44
C ILE A 84 -1.85 -8.21 -1.67
N PRO A 85 -1.89 -8.39 -0.34
CA PRO A 85 -3.01 -7.94 0.50
C PRO A 85 -3.28 -6.44 0.33
N ALA A 86 -4.51 -6.12 -0.05
CA ALA A 86 -4.92 -4.75 -0.31
C ALA A 86 -6.31 -4.48 0.25
N LEU A 87 -6.55 -3.22 0.59
CA LEU A 87 -7.86 -2.67 0.86
C LEU A 87 -8.47 -2.22 -0.47
N ILE A 88 -9.70 -2.65 -0.73
CA ILE A 88 -10.47 -2.25 -1.91
C ILE A 88 -11.44 -1.15 -1.53
N LEU A 89 -11.46 -0.08 -2.30
CA LEU A 89 -12.47 0.97 -2.16
C LEU A 89 -13.58 0.73 -3.16
N ARG A 90 -14.81 0.58 -2.65
CA ARG A 90 -16.02 0.45 -3.45
C ARG A 90 -16.94 1.64 -3.24
N GLN A 91 -17.59 2.08 -4.31
CA GLN A 91 -18.65 3.07 -4.26
C GLN A 91 -19.87 2.54 -5.03
N GLY A 92 -21.02 2.45 -4.36
CA GLY A 92 -22.24 1.91 -4.98
C GLY A 92 -22.04 0.51 -5.57
N GLY A 93 -21.26 -0.34 -4.89
CA GLY A 93 -20.93 -1.70 -5.33
C GLY A 93 -19.79 -1.82 -6.36
N LYS A 94 -19.36 -0.72 -6.98
CA LYS A 94 -18.28 -0.71 -7.99
C LYS A 94 -16.92 -0.44 -7.35
N LYS A 95 -15.89 -1.17 -7.75
CA LYS A 95 -14.49 -0.92 -7.36
C LYS A 95 -14.02 0.40 -7.97
N VAL A 96 -13.60 1.33 -7.13
CA VAL A 96 -13.06 2.65 -7.53
C VAL A 96 -11.54 2.69 -7.40
N GLY A 97 -10.99 1.97 -6.43
CA GLY A 97 -9.56 1.96 -6.19
C GLY A 97 -9.13 0.87 -5.23
N PHE A 98 -7.84 0.85 -4.94
CA PHE A 98 -7.24 0.02 -3.92
C PHE A 98 -6.06 0.72 -3.27
N VAL A 99 -5.72 0.28 -2.06
CA VAL A 99 -4.51 0.68 -1.33
C VAL A 99 -3.88 -0.56 -0.71
N LEU A 100 -2.56 -0.67 -0.69
CA LEU A 100 -1.91 -1.85 -0.11
C LEU A 100 -2.06 -1.84 1.41
N LYS A 101 -2.45 -2.98 1.98
CA LYS A 101 -2.69 -3.08 3.44
C LYS A 101 -1.40 -2.88 4.23
N GLY A 102 -0.27 -3.35 3.70
CA GLY A 102 1.06 -3.20 4.30
C GLY A 102 1.57 -1.75 4.40
N TRP A 103 0.84 -0.74 3.94
CA TRP A 103 1.19 0.67 4.16
C TRP A 103 0.67 1.24 5.47
N PHE A 104 -0.25 0.53 6.11
CA PHE A 104 -0.89 0.97 7.35
C PHE A 104 -0.56 -0.04 8.44
N ASP A 105 -0.23 0.47 9.62
CA ASP A 105 -0.30 -0.35 10.83
C ASP A 105 -1.77 -0.56 11.24
N ASP A 106 -2.00 -1.45 12.21
CA ASP A 106 -3.36 -1.80 12.65
C ASP A 106 -4.15 -0.61 13.20
N ASN A 107 -3.46 0.35 13.83
CA ASN A 107 -4.08 1.58 14.34
C ASN A 107 -4.53 2.47 13.19
N ALA A 108 -3.65 2.70 12.20
CA ALA A 108 -3.95 3.49 11.01
C ALA A 108 -5.06 2.83 10.16
N LEU A 109 -5.12 1.50 10.10
CA LEU A 109 -6.24 0.78 9.47
C LEU A 109 -7.56 1.02 10.19
N SER A 110 -7.55 1.02 11.53
CA SER A 110 -8.73 1.30 12.34
C SER A 110 -9.22 2.74 12.15
N GLU A 111 -8.31 3.71 12.16
CA GLU A 111 -8.62 5.12 11.89
C GLU A 111 -9.14 5.33 10.48
N LEU A 112 -8.52 4.67 9.48
CA LEU A 112 -8.95 4.74 8.10
C LEU A 112 -10.38 4.22 7.91
N ARG A 113 -10.70 3.07 8.53
CA ARG A 113 -12.06 2.51 8.50
C ARG A 113 -13.05 3.47 9.14
N LYS A 114 -12.73 4.04 10.31
CA LYS A 114 -13.59 5.06 10.97
C LYS A 114 -13.77 6.32 10.14
N ALA A 115 -12.72 6.79 9.47
CA ALA A 115 -12.76 7.99 8.65
C ALA A 115 -13.62 7.81 7.41
N VAL A 116 -13.62 6.64 6.79
CA VAL A 116 -14.40 6.37 5.57
C VAL A 116 -15.81 5.87 5.88
N SER A 117 -16.02 5.18 7.02
CA SER A 117 -17.36 4.83 7.46
C SER A 117 -18.21 6.10 7.61
N PRO A 118 -19.43 6.11 7.04
CA PRO A 118 -20.35 7.21 7.29
C PRO A 118 -20.59 7.27 8.78
N SER A 119 -20.22 8.39 9.42
CA SER A 119 -20.64 8.69 10.79
C SER A 119 -22.14 8.51 10.82
N THR A 120 -22.59 7.46 11.50
CA THR A 120 -24.00 7.12 11.67
C THR A 120 -24.67 8.30 12.35
N ASN A 121 -25.22 9.20 11.54
CA ASN A 121 -26.17 10.18 12.02
C ASN A 121 -27.41 9.38 12.38
N VAL A 122 -27.47 8.98 13.63
CA VAL A 122 -28.72 8.59 14.29
C VAL A 122 -29.61 9.83 14.20
N ARG A 123 -30.54 9.80 13.24
CA ARG A 123 -31.71 10.67 13.22
C ARG A 123 -32.86 9.90 13.83
#